data_AF-A0A4R2I518-F1
#
_entry.id   AF-A0A4R2I518-F1
#
_cell.length_a   1.000
_cell.length_b   1.000
_cell.length_c   1.000
_cell.angle_alpha   90.00
_cell.angle_beta   90.00
_cell.angle_gamma   90.00
#
_symmetry.space_group_name_H-M   'P 1'
#
loop_
_entity.id
_entity.type
_entity.pdbx_description
1 polymer ?
#
loop_
_entity_poly.entity_id
_entity_poly.type
_entity_poly.pdbx_seq_one_letter_code
_entity_poly.pdbx_strand_id
1 'polypeptide(L)' 'MLTADTAVVVTRGEVAKKTPRKLGKVATYTLVRQDGQWLIAAVQKTKHKPLMEAVSFKFQPATVPA' A
#
# COMPACT_ATOMS: atom_id res chain seq x y z
N MET A 1 -16.88 5.29 -0.27
CA MET A 1 -16.88 6.66 -0.80
C MET A 1 -15.67 7.38 -0.24
N LEU A 2 -14.74 7.83 -1.09
CA LEU A 2 -13.72 8.80 -0.70
C LEU A 2 -14.34 10.17 -0.97
N THR A 3 -14.61 10.95 0.07
CA THR A 3 -14.99 12.35 -0.10
C THR A 3 -13.75 13.14 -0.54
N ALA A 4 -13.91 14.37 -1.05
CA ALA A 4 -12.79 15.21 -1.49
C ALA A 4 -11.71 15.43 -0.39
N ASP A 5 -12.06 15.17 0.87
CA ASP A 5 -11.20 15.31 2.03
C ASP A 5 -10.61 13.98 2.53
N THR A 6 -10.76 12.89 1.78
CA THR A 6 -10.16 11.59 2.12
C THR A 6 -9.42 11.01 0.93
N ALA A 7 -8.19 10.55 1.15
CA ALA A 7 -7.39 9.88 0.13
C ALA A 7 -6.82 8.56 0.66
N VAL A 8 -6.66 7.59 -0.24
CA VAL A 8 -5.92 6.35 0.04
C VAL A 8 -4.69 6.33 -0.84
N VAL A 9 -3.52 6.24 -0.22
CA VAL A 9 -2.23 6.16 -0.93
C VAL A 9 -1.60 4.81 -0.63
N VAL A 10 -1.27 4.07 -1.68
CA VAL A 10 -0.62 2.76 -1.59
C VAL A 10 0.82 2.91 -2.08
N THR A 11 1.78 2.52 -1.24
CA THR A 11 3.20 2.58 -1.57
C THR A 11 3.89 1.23 -1.38
N ARG A 12 5.01 1.02 -2.09
CA ARG A 12 5.94 -0.09 -1.83
C ARG A 12 7.16 0.43 -1.11
N GLY A 13 7.63 -0.30 -0.10
CA GLY A 13 8.78 0.08 0.71
C GLY A 13 9.48 -1.10 1.37
N GLU A 14 10.60 -0.83 2.02
CA GLU A 14 11.33 -1.81 2.82
C GLU A 14 12.00 -1.10 4.00
N VAL A 15 12.19 -1.82 5.11
CA VAL A 15 12.98 -1.31 6.24
C VAL A 15 14.34 -1.99 6.19
N ALA A 16 15.39 -1.23 5.88
CA ALA A 16 16.74 -1.76 5.77
C ALA A 16 17.77 -0.72 6.19
N LYS A 17 18.88 -1.17 6.80
CA LYS A 17 20.02 -0.31 7.17
C LYS A 17 20.88 0.12 5.96
N LYS A 18 20.75 -0.60 4.85
CA LYS A 18 21.41 -0.35 3.56
C LYS A 18 20.35 -0.39 2.46
N THR A 19 20.66 0.13 1.27
CA THR A 19 19.72 0.13 0.14
C THR A 19 19.18 -1.28 -0.13
N PRO A 20 17.86 -1.49 -0.02
CA PRO A 20 17.25 -2.80 -0.11
C PRO A 20 17.21 -3.28 -1.57
N ARG A 21 17.55 -4.55 -1.81
CA ARG A 21 17.47 -5.18 -3.14
C ARG A 21 16.03 -5.38 -3.64
N LYS A 22 15.05 -5.44 -2.73
CA LYS A 22 13.62 -5.65 -3.01
C LYS A 22 12.78 -4.85 -2.03
N LEU A 23 11.62 -4.38 -2.49
CA LEU A 23 10.63 -3.70 -1.67
C LEU A 23 9.57 -4.71 -1.22
N GLY A 24 9.81 -5.38 -0.09
CA GLY A 24 8.99 -6.47 0.42
C GLY A 24 7.84 -6.02 1.32
N LYS A 25 7.47 -4.74 1.33
CA LYS A 25 6.31 -4.24 2.10
C LYS A 25 5.41 -3.39 1.23
N VAL A 26 4.10 -3.57 1.41
CA VAL A 26 3.09 -2.63 0.93
C VAL A 26 2.59 -1.84 2.13
N ALA A 27 2.51 -0.52 1.98
CA ALA A 27 1.97 0.38 2.98
C ALA A 27 0.76 1.12 2.40
N THR A 28 -0.38 0.97 3.06
CA THR A 28 -1.61 1.70 2.76
C THR A 28 -1.75 2.81 3.78
N TYR A 29 -1.79 4.05 3.29
CA TYR A 29 -2.01 5.25 4.09
C TYR A 29 -3.43 5.76 3.82
N THR A 30 -4.20 5.90 4.88
CA THR A 30 -5.47 6.62 4.85
C THR A 30 -5.18 8.05 5.28
N LEU A 31 -5.39 9.00 4.37
CA LEU A 31 -5.21 10.42 4.64
C LEU A 31 -6.55 11.11 4.74
N VAL A 32 -6.62 12.09 5.65
CA VAL A 32 -7.75 13.00 5.78
C VAL A 32 -7.24 14.43 5.65
N ARG A 33 -8.06 15.31 5.07
CA ARG A 33 -7.76 16.73 4.96
C ARG A 33 -8.42 17.48 6.12
N GLN A 34 -7.61 18.19 6.90
CA GLN A 34 -8.06 19.07 7.99
C GLN A 34 -7.37 20.41 7.85
N ASP A 35 -8.14 21.51 7.90
CA ASP A 35 -7.63 22.89 7.76
C ASP A 35 -6.70 23.09 6.54
N GLY A 36 -7.07 22.44 5.43
CA GLY A 36 -6.32 22.50 4.17
C GLY A 36 -5.09 21.60 4.11
N GLN A 37 -4.69 20.95 5.21
CA GLN A 37 -3.52 20.08 5.32
C GLN A 37 -3.90 18.60 5.26
N TRP A 38 -3.05 17.80 4.62
CA TRP A 38 -3.20 16.35 4.60
C TRP A 38 -2.53 15.73 5.82
N LEU A 39 -3.30 14.97 6.59
CA LEU A 39 -2.86 14.25 7.77
C LEU A 39 -3.05 12.75 7.56
N ILE A 40 -2.17 11.94 8.15
CA ILE A 40 -2.29 10.48 8.12
C ILE A 40 -3.22 10.06 9.26
N ALA A 41 -4.41 9.59 8.92
CA ALA A 41 -5.37 9.07 9.89
C ALA A 41 -5.05 7.62 10.29
N ALA A 42 -4.58 6.81 9.35
CA ALA A 42 -4.22 5.42 9.59
C ALA A 42 -3.12 4.93 8.65
N VAL A 43 -2.34 3.96 9.12
CA VAL A 43 -1.34 3.26 8.32
C VAL A 43 -1.45 1.77 8.53
N GLN A 44 -1.60 1.02 7.44
CA GLN A 44 -1.52 -0.43 7.44
C GLN A 44 -0.31 -0.87 6.62
N LYS A 45 0.64 -1.55 7.26
CA LYS A 45 1.81 -2.13 6.60
C LYS A 45 1.67 -3.63 6.56
N THR A 46 1.74 -4.21 5.38
CA THR A 46 1.72 -5.66 5.18
C THR A 46 3.03 -6.11 4.55
N LYS A 47 3.49 -7.31 4.91
CA LYS A 47 4.63 -7.93 4.25
C LYS A 47 4.18 -8.40 2.88
N HIS A 48 4.73 -7.79 1.83
CA HIS A 48 4.52 -8.20 0.46
C HIS A 48 5.27 -9.52 0.23
N LYS A 49 4.53 -10.58 -0.08
CA LYS A 49 5.07 -11.88 -0.47
C LYS A 49 4.82 -12.06 -1.97
N PRO A 50 5.69 -11.54 -2.86
CA PRO A 50 5.44 -11.52 -4.31
C PRO A 50 5.27 -12.92 -4.93
N LEU A 51 5.87 -13.95 -4.34
CA LEU A 51 5.66 -15.34 -4.77
C LEU A 51 4.23 -15.82 -4.50
N MET A 52 3.66 -15.46 -3.35
CA MET A 52 2.27 -15.81 -3.03
C MET A 52 1.29 -14.97 -3.85
N GLU A 53 1.62 -13.73 -4.17
CA GLU A 53 0.82 -12.86 -5.05
C GLU A 53 0.73 -13.43 -6.48
N ALA A 54 1.85 -13.85 -7.07
CA ALA A 54 1.86 -14.49 -8.38
C ALA A 54 1.07 -15.81 -8.40
N VAL A 55 1.12 -16.58 -7.32
CA VAL A 55 0.29 -17.78 -7.12
C VAL A 55 -1.19 -17.40 -7.05
N SER A 56 -1.56 -16.39 -6.27
CA SER A 56 -2.95 -15.90 -6.18
C SER A 56 -3.47 -15.40 -7.51
N PHE A 57 -2.70 -14.67 -8.31
CA PHE A 57 -3.12 -14.24 -9.65
C PHE A 57 -3.32 -15.41 -10.60
N LYS A 58 -2.50 -16.46 -10.49
CA LYS A 58 -2.67 -17.67 -11.28
C LYS A 58 -3.95 -18.43 -10.92
N PHE A 59 -4.35 -18.43 -9.64
CA PHE A 59 -5.55 -19.12 -9.16
C PHE A 59 -6.83 -18.26 -9.15
N GLN A 60 -6.69 -16.94 -9.09
CA GLN A 60 -7.78 -15.95 -9.08
C GLN A 60 -7.40 -14.77 -9.99
N PRO A 61 -7.53 -14.92 -11.32
CA PRO A 61 -7.10 -13.91 -12.29
C PRO A 61 -7.79 -12.55 -12.10
N ALA A 62 -9.02 -12.55 -11.57
CA ALA A 62 -9.78 -11.33 -11.28
C ALA A 62 -9.18 -10.45 -10.17
N THR A 63 -8.14 -10.93 -9.46
CA THR A 63 -7.45 -10.18 -8.40
C THR A 63 -6.21 -9.43 -8.89
N VAL A 64 -5.88 -9.55 -10.18
CA VAL A 64 -4.80 -8.78 -10.81
C VAL A 64 -5.17 -7.28 -10.76
N PRO A 65 -4.30 -6.41 -10.22
CA PRO A 65 -4.53 -4.96 -10.25
C PRO A 65 -4.62 -4.45 -11.69
N ALA A 66 -5.59 -3.57 -11.97
CA ALA A 66 -5.80 -2.94 -13.27
C ALA A 66 -4.65 -2.00 -13.68
#